data_AF-A0A934ZNP3-F1
#
_entry.id   AF-A0A934ZNP3-F1
#
_cell.length_a   1.000
_cell.length_b   1.000
_cell.length_c   1.000
_cell.angle_alpha   90.00
_cell.angle_beta   90.00
_cell.angle_gamma   90.00
#
_symmetry.space_group_name_H-M   'P 1'
#
loop_
_entity.id
_entity.type
_entity.pdbx_description
1 polymer ?
#
loop_
_entity_poly.entity_id
_entity_poly.type
_entity_poly.pdbx_seq_one_letter_code
_entity_poly.pdbx_strand_id
1 'polypeptide(L)'
;MTALFWRGVVLAQLVLALVAAWYAAPILSRAWQLEQWLVAAISAVVFIAVIQLTFAAGTLLVAAAYEEPSTLASGSLLSSSARRLRVACSEAAVFAVCQCLMAMEPWLSMTHSAAPRGKLRPVLLLHGVLCNRAVWWLLRRRLVAAGFGPVRAVNLEPAHASIDLLAIQARQAIVALSAEVSAVPVVVVAHSMGGLVARAALSAMDQEIDTPPVAQVITLGTPHRGSETARLCRGAACRQMRIGSSWLAAINLERPHRRVTAMTSIYSIDDNLVVPRASARLPGSQALAVTGIGHFGLLWSRQVAKLVIQQLESTAPSVARVSQ
;
A
#
# COMPACT_ATOMS: atom_id res chain seq x y z
N MET A 1 12.74 -8.99 -8.83
CA MET A 1 13.49 -7.90 -9.50
C MET A 1 13.36 -6.59 -8.74
N THR A 2 12.17 -6.31 -8.17
CA THR A 2 11.88 -5.09 -7.41
C THR A 2 12.82 -4.87 -6.22
N ALA A 3 13.23 -5.92 -5.50
CA ALA A 3 14.18 -5.81 -4.39
C ALA A 3 15.55 -5.27 -4.85
N LEU A 4 16.07 -5.73 -5.99
CA LEU A 4 17.34 -5.24 -6.56
C LEU A 4 17.25 -3.77 -6.95
N PHE A 5 16.12 -3.36 -7.54
CA PHE A 5 15.85 -1.95 -7.84
C PHE A 5 15.94 -1.10 -6.56
N TRP A 6 15.26 -1.49 -5.49
CA TRP A 6 15.29 -0.74 -4.23
C TRP A 6 16.64 -0.77 -3.52
N ARG A 7 17.41 -1.85 -3.61
CA ARG A 7 18.80 -1.87 -3.14
C ARG A 7 19.65 -0.84 -3.88
N GLY A 8 19.50 -0.74 -5.20
CA GLY A 8 20.18 0.27 -6.01
C GLY A 8 19.78 1.69 -5.59
N VAL A 9 18.49 1.96 -5.39
CA VAL A 9 17.99 3.27 -4.94
C VAL A 9 18.53 3.63 -3.55
N VAL A 10 18.44 2.72 -2.57
CA VAL A 10 18.94 2.96 -1.21
C VAL A 10 20.45 3.15 -1.21
N LEU A 11 21.21 2.33 -1.96
CA LEU A 11 22.66 2.48 -2.08
C LEU A 11 23.03 3.84 -2.71
N ALA A 12 22.36 4.25 -3.78
CA ALA A 12 22.59 5.53 -4.42
C ALA A 12 22.30 6.70 -3.46
N GLN A 13 21.19 6.64 -2.70
CA GLN A 13 20.88 7.65 -1.69
C GLN A 13 21.95 7.73 -0.60
N LEU A 14 22.45 6.58 -0.11
CA LEU A 14 23.53 6.54 0.88
C LEU A 14 24.84 7.11 0.34
N VAL A 15 25.23 6.76 -0.89
CA VAL A 15 26.44 7.30 -1.54
C VAL A 15 26.33 8.81 -1.69
N LEU A 16 25.20 9.32 -2.21
CA LEU A 16 24.99 10.76 -2.37
C LEU A 16 24.97 11.48 -1.01
N ALA A 17 24.40 10.88 0.02
CA ALA A 17 24.40 11.44 1.37
C ALA A 17 25.82 11.52 1.97
N LEU A 18 26.65 10.49 1.74
CA LEU A 18 28.05 10.49 2.15
C LEU A 18 28.86 11.55 1.41
N VAL A 19 28.63 11.71 0.10
CA VAL A 19 29.27 12.77 -0.70
C VAL A 19 28.86 14.15 -0.19
N ALA A 20 27.55 14.38 0.04
CA ALA A 20 27.07 15.64 0.60
C ALA A 20 27.68 15.93 1.97
N ALA A 21 27.74 14.91 2.84
CA ALA A 21 28.37 15.02 4.16
C ALA A 21 29.87 15.32 4.08
N TRP A 22 30.60 14.71 3.14
CA TRP A 22 32.03 14.95 2.93
C TRP A 22 32.34 16.42 2.64
N TYR A 23 31.53 17.07 1.81
CA TYR A 23 31.70 18.50 1.49
C TYR A 23 31.17 19.43 2.57
N ALA A 24 30.04 19.10 3.21
CA ALA A 24 29.42 19.97 4.21
C ALA A 24 30.15 19.94 5.56
N ALA A 25 30.66 18.78 5.98
CA ALA A 25 31.15 18.59 7.34
C ALA A 25 32.32 19.50 7.74
N PRO A 26 33.38 19.70 6.93
CA PRO A 26 34.50 20.58 7.30
C PRO A 26 34.10 22.05 7.42
N ILE A 27 33.10 22.49 6.65
CA ILE A 27 32.62 23.88 6.64
C ILE A 27 31.74 24.12 7.86
N LEU A 28 30.74 23.26 8.06
CA LEU A 28 29.76 23.40 9.12
C LEU A 28 30.35 23.09 10.50
N SER A 29 31.31 22.15 10.62
CA SER A 29 31.97 21.86 11.91
C SER A 29 32.75 23.05 12.43
N ARG A 30 33.46 23.78 11.56
CA ARG A 30 34.15 25.02 11.91
C ARG A 30 33.18 26.13 12.26
N ALA A 31 32.11 26.29 11.48
CA ALA A 31 31.11 27.33 11.70
C ALA A 31 30.36 27.17 13.02
N TRP A 32 30.07 25.94 13.44
CA TRP A 32 29.31 25.64 14.66
C TRP A 32 30.15 25.14 15.84
N GLN A 33 31.47 25.04 15.68
CA GLN A 33 32.39 24.51 16.70
C GLN A 33 31.99 23.11 17.21
N LEU A 34 31.59 22.23 16.28
CA LEU A 34 31.17 20.86 16.57
C LEU A 34 32.17 19.83 16.03
N GLU A 35 32.13 18.62 16.58
CA GLU A 35 32.88 17.48 16.07
C GLU A 35 32.52 17.16 14.61
N GLN A 36 33.53 17.01 13.75
CA GLN A 36 33.31 16.83 12.31
C GLN A 36 32.51 15.56 11.97
N TRP A 37 32.73 14.46 12.69
CA TRP A 37 32.01 13.21 12.47
C TRP A 37 30.51 13.36 12.77
N LEU A 38 30.16 14.15 13.80
CA LEU A 38 28.77 14.41 14.19
C LEU A 38 28.07 15.23 13.10
N VAL A 39 28.74 16.28 12.62
CA VAL A 39 28.22 17.12 11.53
C VAL A 39 28.06 16.31 10.24
N ALA A 40 28.99 15.41 9.92
CA ALA A 40 28.88 14.51 8.78
C ALA A 40 27.65 13.59 8.90
N ALA A 41 27.44 12.97 10.06
CA ALA A 41 26.29 12.10 10.31
C ALA A 41 24.96 12.87 10.17
N ILE A 42 24.86 14.05 10.78
CA ILE A 42 23.66 14.91 10.68
C ILE A 42 23.42 15.32 9.22
N SER A 43 24.47 15.74 8.50
CA SER A 43 24.36 16.18 7.10
C SER A 43 23.86 15.05 6.19
N ALA A 44 24.33 13.82 6.38
CA ALA A 44 23.86 12.66 5.64
C ALA A 44 22.37 12.37 5.90
N VAL A 45 21.94 12.42 7.17
CA VAL A 45 20.53 12.22 7.54
C VAL A 45 19.64 13.33 6.96
N VAL A 46 20.07 14.60 7.07
CA VAL A 46 19.34 15.74 6.51
C VAL A 46 19.23 15.62 4.99
N PHE A 47 20.30 15.21 4.31
CA PHE A 47 20.29 15.04 2.86
C PHE A 47 19.26 14.00 2.41
N ILE A 48 19.23 12.84 3.08
CA ILE A 48 18.21 11.80 2.82
C ILE A 48 16.82 12.36 3.11
N ALA A 49 16.62 13.04 4.25
CA ALA A 49 15.33 13.63 4.59
C ALA A 49 14.83 14.62 3.53
N VAL A 50 15.73 15.45 2.97
CA VAL A 50 15.40 16.39 1.89
C VAL A 50 14.97 15.66 0.63
N ILE A 51 15.64 14.57 0.23
CA ILE A 51 15.21 13.74 -0.91
C ILE A 51 13.77 13.24 -0.70
N GLN A 52 13.48 12.68 0.47
CA GLN A 52 12.16 12.11 0.75
C GLN A 52 11.07 13.18 0.84
N LEU A 53 11.38 14.31 1.48
CA LEU A 53 10.47 15.46 1.56
C LEU A 53 10.19 16.06 0.18
N THR A 54 11.18 16.11 -0.70
CA THR A 54 11.02 16.60 -2.08
C THR A 54 10.06 15.70 -2.86
N PHE A 55 10.21 14.38 -2.74
CA PHE A 55 9.28 13.42 -3.35
C PHE A 55 7.86 13.55 -2.78
N ALA A 56 7.71 13.61 -1.46
CA ALA A 56 6.41 13.77 -0.81
C ALA A 56 5.74 15.11 -1.16
N ALA A 57 6.50 16.21 -1.19
CA ALA A 57 6.00 17.52 -1.59
C ALA A 57 5.59 17.53 -3.07
N GLY A 58 6.40 16.96 -3.96
CA GLY A 58 6.08 16.87 -5.39
C GLY A 58 4.79 16.11 -5.67
N THR A 59 4.57 14.99 -4.99
CA THR A 59 3.32 14.22 -5.12
C THR A 59 2.11 14.96 -4.55
N LEU A 60 2.27 15.70 -3.44
CA LEU A 60 1.22 16.58 -2.90
C LEU A 60 0.91 17.77 -3.82
N LEU A 61 1.90 18.34 -4.50
CA LEU A 61 1.69 19.41 -5.48
C LEU A 61 0.91 18.90 -6.70
N VAL A 62 1.26 17.72 -7.22
CA VAL A 62 0.48 17.05 -8.26
C VAL A 62 -0.94 16.78 -7.75
N ALA A 63 -1.09 16.27 -6.52
CA ALA A 63 -2.41 16.04 -5.95
C ALA A 63 -3.25 17.32 -5.89
N ALA A 64 -2.68 18.43 -5.45
CA ALA A 64 -3.35 19.73 -5.39
C ALA A 64 -3.73 20.26 -6.79
N ALA A 65 -2.96 19.94 -7.83
CA ALA A 65 -3.23 20.39 -9.20
C ALA A 65 -4.40 19.64 -9.88
N TYR A 66 -4.70 18.41 -9.46
CA TYR A 66 -5.72 17.55 -10.06
C TYR A 66 -6.93 17.29 -9.14
N GLU A 67 -7.05 18.05 -8.05
CA GLU A 67 -8.14 17.89 -7.10
C GLU A 67 -9.17 19.01 -7.26
N GLU A 68 -10.45 18.62 -7.28
CA GLU A 68 -11.56 19.54 -7.51
C GLU A 68 -11.66 20.58 -6.37
N PRO A 69 -11.79 21.88 -6.68
CA PRO A 69 -11.81 22.98 -5.70
C PRO A 69 -12.86 22.81 -4.59
N SER A 70 -13.97 22.11 -4.87
CA SER A 70 -15.08 21.87 -3.93
C SER A 70 -14.71 21.00 -2.72
N THR A 71 -13.60 20.25 -2.79
CA THR A 71 -13.11 19.41 -1.67
C THR A 71 -12.26 20.16 -0.66
N LEU A 72 -11.80 21.37 -1.00
CA LEU A 72 -10.91 22.21 -0.18
C LEU A 72 -11.67 23.15 0.79
N ALA A 73 -13.00 23.25 0.67
CA ALA A 73 -13.79 24.36 1.22
C ALA A 73 -14.23 24.22 2.69
N SER A 74 -13.85 23.18 3.43
CA SER A 74 -14.45 22.85 4.73
C SER A 74 -13.58 23.12 5.98
N GLY A 75 -12.47 23.87 5.89
CA GLY A 75 -11.62 24.14 7.06
C GLY A 75 -10.82 25.44 6.99
N SER A 76 -10.36 25.92 8.15
CA SER A 76 -9.46 27.08 8.24
C SER A 76 -8.18 26.85 7.42
N LEU A 77 -7.67 27.90 6.77
CA LEU A 77 -6.46 27.81 5.93
C LEU A 77 -5.22 27.34 6.73
N LEU A 78 -5.10 27.78 8.00
CA LEU A 78 -4.00 27.40 8.90
C LEU A 78 -4.06 25.92 9.30
N SER A 79 -5.24 25.41 9.68
CA SER A 79 -5.40 23.98 10.00
C SER A 79 -5.18 23.08 8.79
N SER A 80 -5.48 23.57 7.59
CA SER A 80 -5.25 22.87 6.33
C SER A 80 -3.76 22.80 5.96
N SER A 81 -3.00 23.87 6.15
CA SER A 81 -1.55 23.89 5.87
C SER A 81 -0.74 23.07 6.86
N ALA A 82 -1.05 23.15 8.17
CA ALA A 82 -0.40 22.31 9.17
C ALA A 82 -0.69 20.81 8.95
N ARG A 83 -1.90 20.46 8.53
CA ARG A 83 -2.25 19.08 8.14
C ARG A 83 -1.43 18.60 6.94
N ARG A 84 -1.36 19.40 5.86
CA ARG A 84 -0.57 19.05 4.66
C ARG A 84 0.90 18.86 4.98
N LEU A 85 1.50 19.73 5.79
CA LEU A 85 2.90 19.59 6.22
C LEU A 85 3.11 18.30 7.00
N ARG A 86 2.21 18.01 7.96
CA ARG A 86 2.29 16.78 8.75
C ARG A 86 2.18 15.53 7.87
N VAL A 87 1.27 15.54 6.90
CA VAL A 87 1.12 14.47 5.91
C VAL A 87 2.41 14.32 5.12
N ALA A 88 2.96 15.41 4.57
CA ALA A 88 4.22 15.39 3.81
C ALA A 88 5.38 14.78 4.62
N CYS A 89 5.58 15.22 5.86
CA CYS A 89 6.62 14.67 6.73
C CYS A 89 6.40 13.19 7.07
N SER A 90 5.15 12.82 7.39
CA SER A 90 4.81 11.43 7.72
C SER A 90 4.98 10.51 6.51
N GLU A 91 4.60 10.97 5.33
CA GLU A 91 4.69 10.22 4.08
C GLU A 91 6.15 10.06 3.65
N ALA A 92 6.96 11.12 3.76
CA ALA A 92 8.41 11.06 3.53
C ALA A 92 9.07 10.03 4.46
N ALA A 93 8.76 10.06 5.76
CA ALA A 93 9.31 9.12 6.72
C ALA A 93 8.86 7.67 6.44
N VAL A 94 7.56 7.44 6.22
CA VAL A 94 7.03 6.10 5.95
C VAL A 94 7.58 5.55 4.63
N PHE A 95 7.67 6.38 3.59
CA PHE A 95 8.23 5.99 2.31
C PHE A 95 9.71 5.62 2.42
N ALA A 96 10.51 6.36 3.21
CA ALA A 96 11.90 6.01 3.50
C ALA A 96 12.00 4.62 4.14
N VAL A 97 11.16 4.33 5.14
CA VAL A 97 11.14 3.02 5.79
C VAL A 97 10.72 1.92 4.82
N CYS A 98 9.69 2.17 4.00
CA CYS A 98 9.26 1.22 2.96
C CYS A 98 10.38 0.91 1.97
N GLN A 99 11.18 1.90 1.54
CA GLN A 99 12.34 1.67 0.66
C GLN A 99 13.35 0.72 1.28
N CYS A 100 13.71 0.94 2.55
CA CYS A 100 14.60 0.05 3.29
C CYS A 100 14.02 -1.37 3.38
N LEU A 101 12.75 -1.51 3.75
CA LEU A 101 12.09 -2.82 3.83
C LEU A 101 12.09 -3.53 2.48
N MET A 102 11.75 -2.83 1.40
CA MET A 102 11.74 -3.40 0.05
C MET A 102 13.14 -3.81 -0.42
N ALA A 103 14.18 -3.05 -0.08
CA ALA A 103 15.57 -3.41 -0.36
C ALA A 103 16.02 -4.66 0.43
N MET A 104 15.44 -4.88 1.61
CA MET A 104 15.74 -6.02 2.49
C MET A 104 15.00 -7.32 2.12
N GLU A 105 14.13 -7.32 1.11
CA GLU A 105 13.54 -8.57 0.58
C GLU A 105 14.64 -9.40 -0.11
N PRO A 106 14.73 -10.74 0.08
CA PRO A 106 13.81 -11.63 0.81
C PRO A 106 14.17 -11.86 2.30
N TRP A 107 15.18 -11.19 2.85
CA TRP A 107 15.70 -11.45 4.21
C TRP A 107 14.70 -11.16 5.34
N LEU A 108 13.62 -10.44 5.06
CA LEU A 108 12.54 -10.16 6.03
C LEU A 108 11.58 -11.35 6.28
N SER A 109 11.83 -12.54 5.71
CA SER A 109 11.14 -13.82 5.99
C SER A 109 9.65 -13.67 6.38
N MET A 110 8.84 -13.13 5.48
CA MET A 110 7.37 -13.05 5.65
C MET A 110 6.62 -14.19 4.97
N THR A 111 7.36 -15.21 4.49
CA THR A 111 6.81 -16.32 3.71
C THR A 111 6.05 -17.33 4.58
N HIS A 112 6.44 -17.48 5.85
CA HIS A 112 5.81 -18.42 6.77
C HIS A 112 5.14 -17.68 7.94
N SER A 113 3.83 -17.85 8.10
CA SER A 113 3.18 -17.68 9.40
C SER A 113 3.22 -19.02 10.10
N ALA A 114 3.58 -19.01 11.38
CA ALA A 114 3.23 -20.09 12.30
C ALA A 114 1.72 -20.38 12.24
N ALA A 115 1.32 -21.59 12.64
CA ALA A 115 -0.08 -22.00 12.71
C ALA A 115 -0.94 -20.91 13.39
N PRO A 116 -2.18 -20.64 12.91
CA PRO A 116 -3.02 -19.60 13.48
C PRO A 116 -3.18 -19.82 14.98
N ARG A 117 -2.80 -18.82 15.78
CA ARG A 117 -2.89 -18.86 17.25
C ARG A 117 -4.33 -18.68 17.78
N GLY A 118 -5.33 -18.60 16.90
CA GLY A 118 -6.72 -18.41 17.32
C GLY A 118 -7.73 -18.46 16.17
N LYS A 119 -7.77 -17.41 15.32
CA LYS A 119 -8.79 -17.26 14.28
C LYS A 119 -8.29 -17.82 12.95
N LEU A 120 -8.84 -18.96 12.52
CA LEU A 120 -8.62 -19.50 11.18
C LEU A 120 -9.31 -18.61 10.13
N ARG A 121 -8.61 -17.57 9.71
CA ARG A 121 -9.06 -16.58 8.73
C ARG A 121 -7.86 -16.24 7.86
N PRO A 122 -7.66 -16.96 6.75
CA PRO A 122 -6.50 -16.77 5.88
C PRO A 122 -6.55 -15.38 5.27
N VAL A 123 -5.45 -14.66 5.33
CA VAL A 123 -5.33 -13.31 4.77
C VAL A 123 -4.23 -13.27 3.72
N LEU A 124 -4.58 -12.88 2.50
CA LEU A 124 -3.65 -12.61 1.41
C LEU A 124 -3.41 -11.11 1.28
N LEU A 125 -2.14 -10.69 1.26
CA LEU A 125 -1.73 -9.29 1.15
C LEU A 125 -1.14 -9.00 -0.24
N LEU A 126 -1.76 -8.06 -0.98
CA LEU A 126 -1.39 -7.69 -2.36
C LEU A 126 -0.88 -6.25 -2.44
N HIS A 127 0.42 -6.06 -2.71
CA HIS A 127 1.04 -4.73 -2.74
C HIS A 127 0.75 -3.91 -4.02
N GLY A 128 1.11 -2.63 -3.99
CA GLY A 128 0.98 -1.69 -5.10
C GLY A 128 2.10 -1.76 -6.17
N VAL A 129 2.07 -0.82 -7.11
CA VAL A 129 3.11 -0.64 -8.16
C VAL A 129 4.48 -0.45 -7.52
N LEU A 130 5.52 -1.04 -8.14
CA LEU A 130 6.93 -0.95 -7.73
C LEU A 130 7.18 -1.35 -6.26
N CYS A 131 6.22 -2.02 -5.61
CA CYS A 131 6.39 -2.55 -4.27
C CYS A 131 6.79 -4.04 -4.33
N ASN A 132 7.21 -4.57 -3.19
CA ASN A 132 7.28 -6.01 -2.97
C ASN A 132 6.61 -6.33 -1.62
N ARG A 133 6.53 -7.61 -1.26
CA ARG A 133 5.82 -8.08 -0.07
C ARG A 133 6.30 -7.44 1.25
N ALA A 134 7.50 -6.85 1.30
CA ALA A 134 8.07 -6.23 2.50
C ALA A 134 7.33 -5.00 3.01
N VAL A 135 6.60 -4.30 2.14
CA VAL A 135 5.79 -3.15 2.56
C VAL A 135 4.70 -3.52 3.57
N TRP A 136 4.31 -4.80 3.62
CA TRP A 136 3.30 -5.32 4.54
C TRP A 136 3.83 -5.67 5.93
N TRP A 137 5.13 -5.51 6.20
CA TRP A 137 5.78 -5.99 7.43
C TRP A 137 5.01 -5.60 8.69
N LEU A 138 4.63 -4.33 8.83
CA LEU A 138 3.95 -3.84 10.04
C LEU A 138 2.49 -4.31 10.14
N LEU A 139 1.71 -4.18 9.06
CA LEU A 139 0.31 -4.61 9.08
C LEU A 139 0.21 -6.12 9.29
N ARG A 140 1.05 -6.92 8.64
CA ARG A 140 1.11 -8.38 8.85
C ARG A 140 1.35 -8.72 10.31
N ARG A 141 2.32 -8.06 10.96
CA ARG A 141 2.59 -8.26 12.40
C ARG A 141 1.36 -7.93 13.26
N ARG A 142 0.64 -6.86 12.95
CA ARG A 142 -0.59 -6.48 13.66
C ARG A 142 -1.72 -7.48 13.46
N LEU A 143 -1.91 -8.00 12.23
CA LEU A 143 -2.93 -9.02 11.94
C LEU A 143 -2.64 -10.34 12.66
N VAL A 144 -1.38 -10.79 12.64
CA VAL A 144 -0.95 -12.00 13.36
C VAL A 144 -1.10 -11.81 14.88
N ALA A 145 -0.73 -10.63 15.41
CA ALA A 145 -0.92 -10.31 16.83
C ALA A 145 -2.39 -10.25 17.23
N ALA A 146 -3.29 -9.87 16.31
CA ALA A 146 -4.74 -9.92 16.50
C ALA A 146 -5.34 -11.34 16.35
N GLY A 147 -4.50 -12.36 16.15
CA GLY A 147 -4.89 -13.76 16.11
C GLY A 147 -5.36 -14.28 14.75
N PHE A 148 -5.31 -13.47 13.68
CA PHE A 148 -5.65 -13.92 12.34
C PHE A 148 -4.51 -14.73 11.73
N GLY A 149 -4.85 -15.81 11.04
CA GLY A 149 -3.88 -16.54 10.24
C GLY A 149 -4.47 -17.70 9.45
N PRO A 150 -3.69 -18.24 8.50
CA PRO A 150 -2.36 -17.76 8.07
C PRO A 150 -2.42 -16.40 7.35
N VAL A 151 -1.36 -15.58 7.48
CA VAL A 151 -1.24 -14.27 6.79
C VAL A 151 -0.08 -14.32 5.80
N ARG A 152 -0.38 -14.29 4.50
CA ARG A 152 0.59 -14.41 3.40
C ARG A 152 0.67 -13.10 2.62
N ALA A 153 1.89 -12.67 2.32
CA ALA A 153 2.14 -11.56 1.39
C ALA A 153 2.91 -12.08 0.18
N VAL A 154 2.46 -11.72 -1.01
CA VAL A 154 3.05 -12.17 -2.29
C VAL A 154 3.81 -11.05 -2.98
N ASN A 155 4.79 -11.40 -3.81
CA ASN A 155 5.39 -10.46 -4.75
C ASN A 155 4.63 -10.57 -6.08
N LEU A 156 4.07 -9.45 -6.56
CA LEU A 156 3.48 -9.32 -7.88
C LEU A 156 4.57 -8.89 -8.86
N GLU A 157 5.05 -9.80 -9.69
CA GLU A 157 6.19 -9.58 -10.59
C GLU A 157 5.89 -10.10 -12.01
N PRO A 158 6.45 -9.54 -13.09
CA PRO A 158 7.36 -8.39 -13.12
C PRO A 158 6.70 -7.06 -12.73
N ALA A 159 7.46 -6.18 -12.09
CA ALA A 159 6.97 -4.88 -11.60
C ALA A 159 6.29 -3.96 -12.65
N HIS A 160 6.58 -4.15 -13.94
CA HIS A 160 6.02 -3.36 -15.05
C HIS A 160 4.96 -4.11 -15.88
N ALA A 161 4.56 -5.31 -15.45
CA ALA A 161 3.56 -6.12 -16.11
C ALA A 161 2.16 -5.45 -16.13
N SER A 162 1.23 -6.02 -16.89
CA SER A 162 -0.18 -5.60 -16.86
C SER A 162 -0.85 -6.13 -15.58
N ILE A 163 -1.88 -5.43 -15.13
CA ILE A 163 -2.75 -5.87 -14.03
C ILE A 163 -3.32 -7.26 -14.32
N ASP A 164 -3.66 -7.56 -15.58
CA ASP A 164 -4.18 -8.88 -15.98
C ASP A 164 -3.17 -10.00 -15.72
N LEU A 165 -1.89 -9.77 -16.02
CA LEU A 165 -0.84 -10.75 -15.74
C LEU A 165 -0.65 -10.91 -14.22
N LEU A 166 -0.65 -9.81 -13.48
CA LEU A 166 -0.52 -9.83 -12.02
C LEU A 166 -1.76 -10.49 -11.35
N ALA A 167 -2.94 -10.40 -11.97
CA ALA A 167 -4.15 -11.03 -11.50
C ALA A 167 -4.07 -12.57 -11.54
N ILE A 168 -3.34 -13.14 -12.51
CA ILE A 168 -3.07 -14.59 -12.55
C ILE A 168 -2.32 -15.03 -11.29
N GLN A 169 -1.31 -14.27 -10.85
CA GLN A 169 -0.56 -14.56 -9.63
C GLN A 169 -1.41 -14.41 -8.38
N ALA A 170 -2.24 -13.36 -8.31
CA ALA A 170 -3.16 -13.17 -7.20
C ALA A 170 -4.17 -14.33 -7.10
N ARG A 171 -4.75 -14.76 -8.23
CA ARG A 171 -5.64 -15.93 -8.30
C ARG A 171 -4.95 -17.19 -7.80
N GLN A 172 -3.77 -17.50 -8.31
CA GLN A 172 -2.98 -18.66 -7.87
C GLN A 172 -2.69 -18.62 -6.36
N ALA A 173 -2.37 -17.44 -5.83
CA ALA A 173 -2.13 -17.26 -4.41
C ALA A 173 -3.39 -17.42 -3.54
N ILE A 174 -4.55 -16.97 -4.02
CA ILE A 174 -5.85 -17.19 -3.36
C ILE A 174 -6.15 -18.69 -3.30
N VAL A 175 -6.04 -19.40 -4.44
CA VAL A 175 -6.30 -20.84 -4.52
C VAL A 175 -5.35 -21.62 -3.61
N ALA A 176 -4.05 -21.33 -3.69
CA ALA A 176 -3.04 -22.01 -2.87
C ALA A 176 -3.25 -21.78 -1.37
N LEU A 177 -3.54 -20.53 -0.97
CA LEU A 177 -3.79 -20.21 0.44
C LEU A 177 -5.07 -20.85 0.95
N SER A 178 -6.13 -20.89 0.14
CA SER A 178 -7.37 -21.58 0.52
C SER A 178 -7.14 -23.09 0.69
N ALA A 179 -6.39 -23.71 -0.22
CA ALA A 179 -6.06 -25.13 -0.14
C ALA A 179 -5.18 -25.48 1.07
N GLU A 180 -4.24 -24.60 1.45
CA GLU A 180 -3.37 -24.76 2.64
C GLU A 180 -4.18 -24.95 3.94
N VAL A 181 -5.38 -24.38 3.99
CA VAL A 181 -6.26 -24.40 5.17
C VAL A 181 -7.60 -25.05 4.88
N SER A 182 -7.58 -26.17 4.15
CA SER A 182 -8.77 -27.02 3.94
C SER A 182 -9.94 -26.28 3.31
N ALA A 183 -9.68 -25.50 2.26
CA ALA A 183 -10.66 -24.74 1.48
C ALA A 183 -11.39 -23.63 2.25
N VAL A 184 -10.85 -23.15 3.38
CA VAL A 184 -11.41 -21.97 4.06
C VAL A 184 -11.31 -20.75 3.13
N PRO A 185 -12.40 -19.96 2.99
CA PRO A 185 -12.39 -18.77 2.16
C PRO A 185 -11.35 -17.73 2.59
N VAL A 186 -10.58 -17.22 1.63
CA VAL A 186 -9.50 -16.26 1.88
C VAL A 186 -10.06 -14.85 2.00
N VAL A 187 -9.49 -14.01 2.87
CA VAL A 187 -9.65 -12.56 2.85
C VAL A 187 -8.48 -11.93 2.11
N VAL A 188 -8.76 -11.04 1.17
CA VAL A 188 -7.73 -10.28 0.44
C VAL A 188 -7.64 -8.87 1.02
N VAL A 189 -6.46 -8.46 1.48
CA VAL A 189 -6.16 -7.06 1.81
C VAL A 189 -5.18 -6.54 0.77
N ALA A 190 -5.54 -5.46 0.09
CA ALA A 190 -4.80 -5.01 -1.08
C ALA A 190 -4.52 -3.51 -1.00
N HIS A 191 -3.31 -3.11 -1.37
CA HIS A 191 -2.89 -1.71 -1.36
C HIS A 191 -2.70 -1.19 -2.77
N SER A 192 -3.20 0.02 -3.05
CA SER A 192 -2.98 0.70 -4.33
C SER A 192 -3.40 -0.19 -5.52
N MET A 193 -2.54 -0.35 -6.53
CA MET A 193 -2.71 -1.28 -7.65
C MET A 193 -3.16 -2.69 -7.25
N GLY A 194 -2.72 -3.20 -6.09
CA GLY A 194 -3.09 -4.53 -5.63
C GLY A 194 -4.60 -4.76 -5.54
N GLY A 195 -5.40 -3.72 -5.27
CA GLY A 195 -6.86 -3.85 -5.23
C GLY A 195 -7.50 -3.97 -6.62
N LEU A 196 -6.88 -3.37 -7.65
CA LEU A 196 -7.28 -3.60 -9.04
C LEU A 196 -6.87 -5.00 -9.52
N VAL A 197 -5.70 -5.47 -9.08
CA VAL A 197 -5.25 -6.86 -9.29
C VAL A 197 -6.22 -7.84 -8.63
N ALA A 198 -6.67 -7.56 -7.40
CA ALA A 198 -7.66 -8.38 -6.70
C ALA A 198 -8.98 -8.46 -7.48
N ARG A 199 -9.51 -7.32 -7.96
CA ARG A 199 -10.73 -7.29 -8.77
C ARG A 199 -10.58 -8.11 -10.04
N ALA A 200 -9.52 -7.88 -10.82
CA ALA A 200 -9.29 -8.64 -12.06
C ALA A 200 -9.14 -10.15 -11.82
N ALA A 201 -8.52 -10.55 -10.70
CA ALA A 201 -8.43 -11.96 -10.32
C ALA A 201 -9.82 -12.55 -10.03
N LEU A 202 -10.68 -11.81 -9.34
CA LEU A 202 -12.05 -12.22 -9.06
C LEU A 202 -12.90 -12.32 -10.33
N SER A 203 -12.75 -11.38 -11.26
CA SER A 203 -13.45 -11.42 -12.56
C SER A 203 -13.12 -12.69 -13.32
N ALA A 204 -11.85 -13.11 -13.32
CA ALA A 204 -11.43 -14.38 -13.90
C ALA A 204 -11.99 -15.59 -13.13
N MET A 205 -11.96 -15.54 -11.80
CA MET A 205 -12.47 -16.63 -10.95
C MET A 205 -13.99 -16.84 -11.08
N ASP A 206 -14.76 -15.78 -11.31
CA ASP A 206 -16.22 -15.87 -11.49
C ASP A 206 -16.62 -16.64 -12.76
N GLN A 207 -15.72 -16.76 -13.74
CA GLN A 207 -15.92 -17.54 -14.97
C GLN A 207 -15.57 -19.04 -14.80
N GLU A 208 -14.85 -19.39 -13.74
CA GLU A 208 -14.43 -20.77 -13.44
C GLU A 208 -15.44 -21.42 -12.48
N ILE A 209 -15.69 -22.73 -12.60
CA ILE A 209 -16.65 -23.46 -11.76
C ILE A 209 -16.06 -23.79 -10.37
N ASP A 210 -14.79 -24.16 -10.31
CA ASP A 210 -14.14 -24.77 -9.13
C ASP A 210 -13.16 -23.84 -8.38
N THR A 211 -13.35 -22.52 -8.45
CA THR A 211 -12.53 -21.59 -7.66
C THR A 211 -13.08 -21.39 -6.24
N PRO A 212 -12.21 -21.38 -5.20
CA PRO A 212 -12.67 -21.16 -3.84
C PRO A 212 -13.26 -19.75 -3.70
N PRO A 213 -14.31 -19.59 -2.88
CA PRO A 213 -14.86 -18.27 -2.62
C PRO A 213 -13.86 -17.41 -1.83
N VAL A 214 -13.98 -16.09 -2.00
CA VAL A 214 -13.23 -15.08 -1.25
C VAL A 214 -14.17 -14.46 -0.22
N ALA A 215 -13.82 -14.56 1.06
CA ALA A 215 -14.68 -14.05 2.14
C ALA A 215 -14.87 -12.54 2.06
N GLN A 216 -13.78 -11.81 1.79
CA GLN A 216 -13.82 -10.35 1.75
C GLN A 216 -12.64 -9.81 0.95
N VAL A 217 -12.83 -8.65 0.31
CA VAL A 217 -11.75 -7.82 -0.19
C VAL A 217 -11.73 -6.48 0.55
N ILE A 218 -10.59 -6.13 1.14
CA ILE A 218 -10.34 -4.84 1.78
C ILE A 218 -9.26 -4.11 0.98
N THR A 219 -9.62 -3.00 0.34
CA THR A 219 -8.66 -2.18 -0.40
C THR A 219 -8.19 -0.99 0.44
N LEU A 220 -6.90 -0.65 0.32
CA LEU A 220 -6.24 0.48 0.97
C LEU A 220 -5.75 1.43 -0.12
N GLY A 221 -6.46 2.54 -0.33
CA GLY A 221 -6.10 3.55 -1.33
C GLY A 221 -5.99 2.99 -2.74
N THR A 222 -6.88 2.08 -3.15
CA THR A 222 -6.85 1.51 -4.50
C THR A 222 -7.49 2.45 -5.50
N PRO A 223 -6.85 2.82 -6.62
CA PRO A 223 -7.42 3.73 -7.62
C PRO A 223 -8.50 3.03 -8.47
N HIS A 224 -9.66 2.73 -7.89
CA HIS A 224 -10.76 2.01 -8.55
C HIS A 224 -11.25 2.69 -9.84
N ARG A 225 -11.17 4.03 -9.89
CA ARG A 225 -11.50 4.85 -11.07
C ARG A 225 -10.26 5.51 -11.70
N GLY A 226 -9.07 5.02 -11.35
CA GLY A 226 -7.78 5.51 -11.84
C GLY A 226 -7.16 6.62 -11.01
N SER A 227 -5.96 7.03 -11.40
CA SER A 227 -5.22 8.14 -10.81
C SER A 227 -4.48 8.95 -11.86
N GLU A 228 -4.46 10.28 -11.72
CA GLU A 228 -3.67 11.18 -12.57
C GLU A 228 -2.16 10.96 -12.38
N THR A 229 -1.72 10.60 -11.18
CA THR A 229 -0.31 10.29 -10.91
C THR A 229 0.16 9.03 -11.64
N ALA A 230 -0.75 8.17 -12.12
CA ALA A 230 -0.41 7.00 -12.94
C ALA A 230 0.21 7.38 -14.30
N ARG A 231 0.12 8.66 -14.70
CA ARG A 231 0.86 9.21 -15.85
C ARG A 231 2.36 9.35 -15.59
N LEU A 232 2.75 9.52 -14.33
CA LEU A 232 4.14 9.69 -13.89
C LEU A 232 4.90 8.36 -13.77
N CYS A 233 4.18 7.23 -13.75
CA CYS A 233 4.79 5.91 -13.66
C CYS A 233 4.79 5.14 -15.00
N ARG A 234 5.75 4.22 -15.13
CA ARG A 234 6.00 3.42 -16.35
C ARG A 234 5.51 1.97 -16.17
N GLY A 235 5.13 1.35 -17.28
CA GLY A 235 4.68 -0.05 -17.33
C GLY A 235 3.23 -0.19 -17.75
N ALA A 236 2.81 -1.42 -18.03
CA ALA A 236 1.45 -1.69 -18.50
C ALA A 236 0.40 -1.42 -17.41
N ALA A 237 0.65 -1.85 -16.17
CA ALA A 237 -0.23 -1.54 -15.04
C ALA A 237 -0.42 -0.03 -14.84
N CYS A 238 0.64 0.77 -14.95
CA CYS A 238 0.53 2.23 -14.89
C CYS A 238 -0.40 2.79 -15.96
N ARG A 239 -0.31 2.30 -17.21
CA ARG A 239 -1.22 2.71 -18.28
C ARG A 239 -2.67 2.31 -18.00
N GLN A 240 -2.89 1.12 -17.45
CA GLN A 240 -4.21 0.63 -17.07
C GLN A 240 -4.82 1.46 -15.93
N MET A 241 -4.02 1.97 -14.99
CA MET A 241 -4.49 2.81 -13.88
C MET A 241 -4.75 4.28 -14.25
N ARG A 242 -4.47 4.72 -15.48
CA ARG A 242 -4.74 6.11 -15.89
C ARG A 242 -6.23 6.34 -16.01
N ILE A 243 -6.70 7.47 -15.53
CA ILE A 243 -8.09 7.89 -15.68
C ILE A 243 -8.47 7.88 -17.17
N GLY A 244 -9.61 7.27 -17.48
CA GLY A 244 -10.11 7.11 -18.84
C GLY A 244 -9.49 5.95 -19.62
N SER A 245 -8.66 5.09 -19.02
CA SER A 245 -8.16 3.89 -19.72
C SER A 245 -9.31 2.94 -20.07
N SER A 246 -9.21 2.28 -21.23
CA SER A 246 -10.18 1.26 -21.65
C SER A 246 -10.26 0.09 -20.67
N TRP A 247 -9.12 -0.24 -20.02
CA TRP A 247 -9.07 -1.28 -19.00
C TRP A 247 -9.88 -0.91 -17.75
N LEU A 248 -9.76 0.32 -17.25
CA LEU A 248 -10.58 0.79 -16.14
C LEU A 248 -12.06 0.91 -16.51
N ALA A 249 -12.37 1.29 -17.74
CA ALA A 249 -13.74 1.28 -18.23
C ALA A 249 -14.32 -0.14 -18.18
N ALA A 250 -13.60 -1.14 -18.69
CA ALA A 250 -14.03 -2.53 -18.70
C ALA A 250 -14.26 -3.08 -17.28
N ILE A 251 -13.27 -2.97 -16.38
CA ILE A 251 -13.38 -3.54 -15.03
C ILE A 251 -14.46 -2.86 -14.17
N ASN A 252 -14.80 -1.61 -14.46
CA ASN A 252 -15.86 -0.89 -13.74
C ASN A 252 -17.27 -1.14 -14.29
N LEU A 253 -17.40 -1.83 -15.43
CA LEU A 253 -18.68 -2.33 -15.95
C LEU A 253 -19.02 -3.73 -15.42
N GLU A 254 -18.10 -4.38 -14.72
CA GLU A 254 -18.30 -5.71 -14.18
C GLU A 254 -19.44 -5.75 -13.16
N ARG A 255 -20.21 -6.83 -13.21
CA ARG A 255 -21.26 -7.10 -12.22
C ARG A 255 -20.61 -7.39 -10.86
N PRO A 256 -21.34 -7.19 -9.75
CA PRO A 256 -20.88 -7.64 -8.44
C PRO A 256 -20.41 -9.10 -8.49
N HIS A 257 -19.20 -9.34 -7.97
CA HIS A 257 -18.57 -10.66 -8.03
C HIS A 257 -19.39 -11.68 -7.25
N ARG A 258 -19.70 -12.82 -7.88
CA ARG A 258 -20.52 -13.87 -7.26
C ARG A 258 -19.78 -14.57 -6.13
N ARG A 259 -18.46 -14.65 -6.24
CA ARG A 259 -17.58 -15.36 -5.31
C ARG A 259 -17.01 -14.50 -4.18
N VAL A 260 -17.50 -13.26 -4.00
CA VAL A 260 -17.07 -12.37 -2.91
C VAL A 260 -18.24 -12.01 -2.01
N THR A 261 -18.10 -12.24 -0.70
CA THR A 261 -19.17 -11.91 0.26
C THR A 261 -19.22 -10.42 0.60
N ALA A 262 -18.08 -9.74 0.66
CA ALA A 262 -18.02 -8.31 1.00
C ALA A 262 -16.82 -7.59 0.36
N MET A 263 -17.01 -6.32 0.02
CA MET A 263 -15.94 -5.42 -0.40
C MET A 263 -15.94 -4.15 0.46
N THR A 264 -14.75 -3.76 0.90
CA THR A 264 -14.53 -2.55 1.70
C THR A 264 -13.38 -1.75 1.10
N SER A 265 -13.59 -0.46 0.87
CA SER A 265 -12.58 0.49 0.42
C SER A 265 -12.21 1.44 1.55
N ILE A 266 -10.99 1.32 2.07
CA ILE A 266 -10.41 2.27 3.02
C ILE A 266 -9.56 3.25 2.21
N TYR A 267 -9.92 4.54 2.25
CA TYR A 267 -9.26 5.57 1.46
C TYR A 267 -8.92 6.79 2.32
N SER A 268 -7.86 7.50 1.95
CA SER A 268 -7.47 8.72 2.63
C SER A 268 -7.92 9.96 1.88
N ILE A 269 -8.45 10.95 2.61
CA ILE A 269 -8.72 12.28 2.07
C ILE A 269 -7.45 13.13 1.94
N ASP A 270 -6.29 12.63 2.38
CA ASP A 270 -4.99 13.26 2.20
C ASP A 270 -4.04 12.34 1.38
N ASP A 271 -4.59 11.42 0.58
CA ASP A 271 -3.81 10.60 -0.36
C ASP A 271 -3.13 11.49 -1.42
N ASN A 272 -1.83 11.31 -1.59
CA ASN A 272 -0.96 12.07 -2.48
C ASN A 272 -0.62 11.32 -3.78
N LEU A 273 -1.03 10.05 -3.92
CA LEU A 273 -0.78 9.23 -5.10
C LEU A 273 -2.06 8.78 -5.80
N VAL A 274 -3.18 8.62 -5.11
CA VAL A 274 -4.47 8.35 -5.75
C VAL A 274 -5.28 9.62 -5.82
N VAL A 275 -5.27 10.23 -7.01
CA VAL A 275 -5.84 11.55 -7.27
C VAL A 275 -6.68 11.49 -8.56
N PRO A 276 -7.96 11.90 -8.55
CA PRO A 276 -8.68 12.48 -7.43
C PRO A 276 -8.95 11.45 -6.34
N ARG A 277 -8.89 11.85 -5.06
CA ARG A 277 -8.96 10.91 -3.92
C ARG A 277 -10.26 10.10 -3.86
N ALA A 278 -11.35 10.66 -4.39
CA ALA A 278 -12.63 9.98 -4.54
C ALA A 278 -12.56 8.75 -5.47
N SER A 279 -11.55 8.66 -6.36
CA SER A 279 -11.35 7.49 -7.22
C SER A 279 -11.02 6.22 -6.43
N ALA A 280 -10.63 6.36 -5.16
CA ALA A 280 -10.40 5.26 -4.25
C ALA A 280 -11.66 4.65 -3.64
N ARG A 281 -12.83 5.25 -3.89
CA ARG A 281 -14.12 4.69 -3.49
C ARG A 281 -14.60 3.73 -4.58
N LEU A 282 -14.90 2.49 -4.19
CA LEU A 282 -15.56 1.53 -5.07
C LEU A 282 -17.09 1.66 -4.90
N PRO A 283 -17.86 2.03 -5.94
CA PRO A 283 -19.31 2.10 -5.86
C PRO A 283 -19.94 0.76 -5.46
N GLY A 284 -20.99 0.79 -4.66
CA GLY A 284 -21.67 -0.42 -4.18
C GLY A 284 -20.92 -1.21 -3.09
N SER A 285 -19.79 -0.69 -2.60
CA SER A 285 -19.00 -1.29 -1.51
C SER A 285 -19.00 -0.38 -0.27
N GLN A 286 -18.64 -0.92 0.90
CA GLN A 286 -18.45 -0.09 2.09
C GLN A 286 -17.23 0.81 1.89
N ALA A 287 -17.37 2.13 2.06
CA ALA A 287 -16.27 3.09 1.90
C ALA A 287 -15.96 3.79 3.23
N LEU A 288 -14.74 3.62 3.72
CA LEU A 288 -14.27 4.17 5.00
C LEU A 288 -13.17 5.21 4.74
N ALA A 289 -13.48 6.48 5.03
CA ALA A 289 -12.52 7.57 4.89
C ALA A 289 -11.62 7.68 6.12
N VAL A 290 -10.34 7.95 5.90
CA VAL A 290 -9.38 8.39 6.93
C VAL A 290 -8.76 9.73 6.56
N THR A 291 -8.22 10.42 7.56
CA THR A 291 -7.67 11.78 7.41
C THR A 291 -6.27 11.85 8.01
N GLY A 292 -5.41 12.72 7.49
CA GLY A 292 -4.05 12.96 7.98
C GLY A 292 -3.08 11.83 7.66
N ILE A 293 -3.37 10.99 6.66
CA ILE A 293 -2.59 9.81 6.29
C ILE A 293 -2.29 9.85 4.80
N GLY A 294 -1.02 9.85 4.40
CA GLY A 294 -0.65 9.74 2.98
C GLY A 294 -0.81 8.32 2.43
N HIS A 295 -0.49 8.12 1.15
CA HIS A 295 -0.72 6.86 0.45
C HIS A 295 0.02 5.66 1.06
N PHE A 296 1.32 5.81 1.33
CA PHE A 296 2.13 4.79 2.03
C PHE A 296 1.80 4.76 3.52
N GLY A 297 1.39 5.89 4.10
CA GLY A 297 0.85 5.96 5.45
C GLY A 297 -0.28 4.97 5.72
N LEU A 298 -1.08 4.59 4.71
CA LEU A 298 -2.13 3.57 4.84
C LEU A 298 -1.60 2.20 5.28
N LEU A 299 -0.38 1.83 4.89
CA LEU A 299 0.27 0.56 5.27
C LEU A 299 0.77 0.56 6.73
N TRP A 300 0.99 1.75 7.29
CA TRP A 300 1.66 1.94 8.59
C TRP A 300 0.73 2.42 9.70
N SER A 301 -0.34 3.13 9.35
CA SER A 301 -1.25 3.76 10.28
C SER A 301 -1.89 2.76 11.24
N ARG A 302 -1.85 3.08 12.55
CA ARG A 302 -2.56 2.31 13.58
C ARG A 302 -4.07 2.37 13.38
N GLN A 303 -4.59 3.52 12.94
CA GLN A 303 -6.00 3.71 12.64
C GLN A 303 -6.44 2.78 11.51
N VAL A 304 -5.67 2.71 10.41
CA VAL A 304 -5.99 1.83 9.27
C VAL A 304 -5.90 0.37 9.69
N ALA A 305 -4.87 -0.03 10.43
CA ALA A 305 -4.79 -1.40 10.94
C ALA A 305 -5.99 -1.77 11.83
N LYS A 306 -6.47 -0.85 12.68
CA LYS A 306 -7.68 -1.06 13.50
C LYS A 306 -8.91 -1.26 12.62
N LEU A 307 -9.08 -0.45 11.57
CA LEU A 307 -10.19 -0.60 10.62
C LEU A 307 -10.14 -1.94 9.88
N VAL A 308 -8.95 -2.36 9.41
CA VAL A 308 -8.78 -3.68 8.76
C VAL A 308 -9.16 -4.81 9.73
N ILE A 309 -8.69 -4.75 10.98
CA ILE A 309 -9.03 -5.75 12.01
C ILE A 309 -10.54 -5.78 12.26
N GLN A 310 -11.19 -4.63 12.46
CA GLN A 310 -12.63 -4.55 12.67
C GLN A 310 -13.42 -5.15 11.50
N GLN A 311 -12.99 -4.87 10.28
CA GLN A 311 -13.60 -5.42 9.07
C GLN A 311 -13.43 -6.93 8.97
N LEU A 312 -12.25 -7.46 9.34
CA LEU A 312 -12.02 -8.90 9.43
C LEU A 312 -12.90 -9.58 10.48
N GLU A 313 -13.25 -8.90 11.57
CA GLU A 313 -14.12 -9.44 12.62
C GLU A 313 -15.61 -9.38 12.24
N SER A 314 -16.06 -8.30 11.60
CA SER A 314 -17.48 -8.11 11.28
C SER A 314 -18.04 -9.07 10.23
N THR A 315 -17.17 -9.61 9.38
CA THR A 315 -17.51 -10.58 8.32
C THR A 315 -17.06 -11.99 8.67
N ALA A 316 -16.65 -12.25 9.93
CA ALA A 316 -16.40 -13.61 10.38
C ALA A 316 -17.73 -14.35 10.52
N PRO A 317 -17.89 -15.55 9.93
CA PRO A 317 -19.03 -16.39 10.29
C PRO A 317 -18.99 -16.60 11.79
N SER A 318 -20.12 -16.43 12.47
CA SER A 318 -20.24 -16.67 13.91
C SER A 318 -19.87 -18.13 14.17
N VAL A 319 -18.62 -18.35 14.59
CA VAL A 319 -18.19 -19.67 15.06
C VAL A 319 -19.00 -19.93 16.31
N ALA A 320 -19.97 -20.84 16.21
CA ALA A 320 -20.61 -21.43 17.39
C ALA A 320 -19.47 -21.85 18.31
N ARG A 321 -19.41 -21.28 19.52
CA ARG A 321 -18.46 -21.72 20.53
C ARG A 321 -18.71 -23.22 20.68
N VAL A 322 -17.74 -24.04 20.30
CA VAL A 322 -17.72 -25.43 20.73
C VAL A 322 -17.53 -25.35 22.24
N SER A 323 -18.64 -25.43 22.96
CA SER A 323 -18.66 -25.65 24.40
C SER A 323 -17.88 -26.94 24.65
N GLN A 324 -16.84 -26.83 25.48
CA GLN A 324 -16.19 -27.98 26.10
C GLN A 324 -17.20 -28.77 26.94
#